data_AF-A0A2A2W5L2-F1
#
_entry.id   AF-A0A2A2W5L2-F1
#
_cell.length_a   1.000
_cell.length_b   1.000
_cell.length_c   1.000
_cell.angle_alpha   90.00
_cell.angle_beta   90.00
_cell.angle_gamma   90.00
#
_symmetry.space_group_name_H-M   'P 1'
#
loop_
_entity.id
_entity.type
_entity.pdbx_description
1 polymer ?
#
loop_
_entity_poly.entity_id
_entity_poly.type
_entity_poly.pdbx_seq_one_letter_code
_entity_poly.pdbx_strand_id
1 'polypeptide(L)'
;MRSLAYGAAILAAAGIMYMISTQPTEPAAEAVPATATPADAVSIAPDAEVTTASLTMTVPEMHCPFACYPSVKKNLEKRSDVVAVELAPQKEDGIIDNPQVIVTYKQGFDAEQAIAQLEAAGFTGSTVAQN
;
A
#
# COMPACT_ATOMS: atom_id res chain seq x y z
N MET A 1 -27.57 -18.99 32.76
CA MET A 1 -26.68 -18.10 31.97
C MET A 1 -26.14 -18.79 30.70
N ARG A 2 -27.00 -19.43 29.90
CA ARG A 2 -26.63 -20.00 28.59
C ARG A 2 -27.67 -19.75 27.49
N SER A 3 -28.88 -19.34 27.86
CA SER A 3 -29.99 -19.03 26.97
C SER A 3 -29.93 -17.62 26.35
N LEU A 4 -29.15 -16.69 26.91
CA LEU A 4 -29.00 -15.33 26.39
C LEU A 4 -27.98 -15.22 25.24
N ALA A 5 -27.05 -16.17 25.12
CA ALA A 5 -26.02 -16.16 24.08
C ALA A 5 -26.55 -16.57 22.70
N TYR A 6 -27.55 -17.45 22.64
CA TYR A 6 -28.11 -17.93 21.37
C TYR A 6 -29.08 -16.93 20.71
N GLY A 7 -29.66 -15.99 21.46
CA GLY A 7 -30.55 -14.96 20.92
C GLY A 7 -29.81 -13.91 20.06
N ALA A 8 -28.60 -13.54 20.46
CA ALA A 8 -27.78 -12.57 19.72
C ALA A 8 -27.27 -13.12 18.37
N ALA A 9 -27.01 -14.42 18.30
CA ALA A 9 -26.52 -15.07 17.08
C ALA A 9 -27.58 -15.12 15.96
N ILE A 10 -28.86 -15.26 16.31
CA ILE A 10 -29.95 -15.38 15.31
C ILE A 10 -30.29 -14.01 14.70
N LEU A 11 -30.23 -12.93 15.48
CA LEU A 11 -30.45 -11.57 14.99
C LEU A 11 -29.34 -11.09 14.03
N ALA A 12 -28.09 -11.53 14.27
CA ALA A 12 -26.98 -11.25 13.35
C ALA A 12 -27.18 -11.91 11.98
N ALA A 13 -27.67 -13.16 11.95
CA ALA A 13 -27.89 -13.89 10.70
C ALA A 13 -29.01 -13.28 9.83
N ALA A 14 -30.08 -12.78 10.45
CA ALA A 14 -31.18 -12.12 9.73
C ALA A 14 -30.76 -10.76 9.13
N GLY A 15 -29.90 -10.01 9.83
CA GLY A 15 -29.36 -8.72 9.33
C GLY A 15 -28.49 -8.87 8.09
N ILE A 16 -27.70 -9.95 8.01
CA ILE A 16 -26.82 -10.22 6.86
C ILE A 16 -27.65 -10.59 5.61
N MET A 17 -28.72 -11.37 5.75
CA MET A 17 -29.60 -11.69 4.62
C MET A 17 -30.31 -10.44 4.05
N TYR A 18 -30.75 -9.51 4.90
CA TYR A 18 -31.39 -8.28 4.43
C TYR A 18 -30.43 -7.40 3.62
N MET A 19 -29.16 -7.30 4.05
CA MET A 19 -28.09 -6.56 3.37
C MET A 19 -27.74 -7.11 1.97
N ILE A 20 -27.88 -8.42 1.75
CA ILE A 20 -27.67 -9.05 0.44
C ILE A 20 -28.84 -8.75 -0.51
N SER A 21 -30.07 -8.69 0.01
CA SER A 21 -31.27 -8.52 -0.81
C SER A 21 -31.46 -7.13 -1.41
N THR A 22 -30.79 -6.10 -0.87
CA THR A 22 -30.89 -4.71 -1.35
C THR A 22 -29.80 -4.33 -2.35
N GLN A 23 -28.95 -5.28 -2.79
CA GLN A 23 -27.99 -5.03 -3.85
C GLN A 23 -28.72 -4.99 -5.20
N PRO A 24 -28.60 -3.90 -5.99
CA PRO A 24 -29.17 -3.85 -7.33
C PRO A 24 -28.57 -4.96 -8.18
N THR A 25 -29.42 -5.90 -8.61
CA THR A 25 -29.12 -6.88 -9.64
C THR A 25 -29.01 -6.14 -10.98
N GLU A 26 -27.80 -6.00 -11.52
CA GLU A 26 -27.63 -5.76 -12.95
C GLU A 26 -27.57 -7.09 -13.72
N PRO A 27 -28.21 -7.19 -14.90
CA PRO A 27 -28.56 -8.45 -15.53
C PRO A 27 -27.44 -9.06 -16.37
N ALA A 28 -27.62 -10.36 -16.63
CA ALA A 28 -26.67 -11.36 -17.10
C ALA A 28 -26.12 -11.27 -18.55
N ALA A 29 -25.18 -12.20 -18.79
CA ALA A 29 -24.57 -12.72 -20.04
C ALA A 29 -23.22 -12.05 -20.41
N GLU A 30 -22.11 -12.75 -20.65
CA GLU A 30 -21.91 -14.02 -21.38
C GLU A 30 -20.84 -14.95 -20.76
N ALA A 31 -20.85 -16.22 -21.18
CA ALA A 31 -20.09 -17.34 -20.64
C ALA A 31 -18.78 -17.64 -21.41
N VAL A 32 -17.66 -17.86 -20.71
CA VAL A 32 -16.56 -18.80 -21.08
C VAL A 32 -15.69 -19.13 -19.83
N PRO A 33 -15.07 -20.32 -19.72
CA PRO A 33 -14.71 -20.92 -18.42
C PRO A 33 -13.26 -20.70 -17.94
N ALA A 34 -13.13 -20.73 -16.61
CA ALA A 34 -12.02 -21.22 -15.77
C ALA A 34 -10.56 -20.90 -16.16
N THR A 35 -9.92 -20.00 -15.38
CA THR A 35 -8.72 -20.33 -14.57
C THR A 35 -8.35 -19.21 -13.60
N ALA A 36 -8.12 -19.62 -12.34
CA ALA A 36 -7.28 -19.02 -11.28
C ALA A 36 -7.30 -17.49 -11.02
N THR A 37 -7.86 -17.15 -9.86
CA THR A 37 -7.39 -16.20 -8.83
C THR A 37 -6.51 -15.02 -9.28
N PRO A 38 -6.96 -13.79 -8.97
CA PRO A 38 -6.11 -12.82 -8.31
C PRO A 38 -6.62 -12.54 -6.90
N ALA A 39 -5.69 -12.66 -5.95
CA ALA A 39 -5.87 -12.26 -4.57
C ALA A 39 -6.06 -10.74 -4.49
N ASP A 40 -6.92 -10.33 -3.55
CA ASP A 40 -6.90 -9.06 -2.82
C ASP A 40 -6.38 -7.84 -3.57
N ALA A 41 -7.22 -7.27 -4.43
CA ALA A 41 -7.19 -5.83 -4.61
C ALA A 41 -7.83 -5.20 -3.37
N VAL A 42 -7.02 -4.95 -2.33
CA VAL A 42 -7.40 -4.05 -1.24
C VAL A 42 -7.58 -2.67 -1.85
N SER A 43 -8.82 -2.37 -2.22
CA SER A 43 -9.23 -1.02 -2.61
C SER A 43 -9.24 -0.17 -1.34
N ILE A 44 -8.14 0.52 -1.09
CA ILE A 44 -8.07 1.60 -0.11
C ILE A 44 -8.93 2.72 -0.71
N ALA A 45 -10.13 2.93 -0.17
CA ALA A 45 -10.96 4.08 -0.50
C ALA A 45 -10.15 5.38 -0.26
N PRO A 46 -10.09 6.33 -1.20
CA PRO A 46 -9.46 7.62 -0.94
C PRO A 46 -10.37 8.43 -0.01
N ASP A 47 -10.04 8.39 1.28
CA ASP A 47 -10.54 9.30 2.31
C ASP A 47 -9.94 10.69 2.06
N ALA A 48 -10.80 11.65 1.72
CA ALA A 48 -10.50 13.07 1.48
C ALA A 48 -9.41 13.35 0.42
N GLU A 49 -9.78 14.12 -0.61
CA GLU A 49 -8.96 14.60 -1.74
C GLU A 49 -7.70 15.39 -1.33
N VAL A 50 -6.73 14.73 -0.71
CA VAL A 50 -5.35 15.20 -0.61
C VAL A 50 -4.73 14.97 -1.98
N THR A 51 -4.39 16.05 -2.68
CA THR A 51 -3.64 15.94 -3.94
C THR A 51 -2.27 15.33 -3.65
N THR A 52 -2.16 14.02 -3.88
CA THR A 52 -0.92 13.26 -3.73
C THR A 52 -0.28 13.03 -5.09
N ALA A 53 1.05 13.07 -5.13
CA ALA A 53 1.86 12.66 -6.27
C ALA A 53 2.82 11.55 -5.85
N SER A 54 3.45 10.90 -6.83
CA SER A 54 4.39 9.80 -6.61
C SER A 54 5.69 10.08 -7.33
N LEU A 55 6.81 9.71 -6.71
CA LEU A 55 8.16 9.86 -7.26
C LEU A 55 8.93 8.58 -7.00
N THR A 56 9.74 8.17 -7.97
CA THR A 56 10.67 7.05 -7.79
C THR A 56 12.06 7.57 -7.45
N MET A 57 12.62 7.07 -6.34
CA MET A 57 13.97 7.39 -5.89
C MET A 57 14.85 6.14 -5.93
N THR A 58 16.06 6.28 -6.46
CA THR A 58 17.10 5.25 -6.38
C THR A 58 17.86 5.40 -5.07
N VAL A 59 18.08 4.29 -4.36
CA VAL A 59 18.80 4.23 -3.09
C VAL A 59 19.86 3.11 -3.18
N PRO A 60 21.05 3.39 -3.76
CA PRO A 60 22.01 2.36 -4.15
C PRO A 60 22.43 1.42 -3.01
N GLU A 61 22.62 1.96 -1.80
CA GLU A 61 23.10 1.23 -0.63
C GLU A 61 22.04 0.32 0.03
N MET A 62 20.82 0.24 -0.53
CA MET A 62 19.70 -0.49 0.05
C MET A 62 19.74 -2.01 -0.24
N HIS A 63 20.85 -2.70 0.01
CA HIS A 63 21.02 -4.10 -0.40
C HIS A 63 20.25 -5.15 0.45
N CYS A 64 19.73 -4.77 1.62
CA CYS A 64 19.14 -5.72 2.57
C CYS A 64 17.62 -5.48 2.75
N PRO A 65 16.75 -6.46 2.45
CA PRO A 65 15.29 -6.29 2.53
C PRO A 65 14.74 -6.18 3.95
N PHE A 66 15.40 -6.79 4.93
CA PHE A 66 14.90 -6.82 6.32
C PHE A 66 15.48 -5.72 7.21
N ALA A 67 16.45 -4.94 6.72
CA ALA A 67 17.12 -3.91 7.51
C ALA A 67 17.26 -2.58 6.75
N CYS A 68 17.80 -2.61 5.53
CA CYS A 68 18.03 -1.38 4.76
C CYS A 68 16.71 -0.77 4.30
N TYR A 69 15.85 -1.53 3.61
CA TYR A 69 14.55 -1.00 3.15
C TYR A 69 13.67 -0.48 4.30
N PRO A 70 13.46 -1.22 5.41
CA PRO A 70 12.70 -0.71 6.55
C PRO A 70 13.30 0.57 7.13
N SER A 71 14.63 0.72 7.10
CA SER A 71 15.31 1.93 7.57
C SER A 71 15.10 3.12 6.63
N VAL A 72 15.19 2.91 5.31
CA VAL A 72 14.88 3.92 4.28
C VAL A 72 13.42 4.37 4.42
N LYS A 73 12.50 3.42 4.43
CA LYS A 73 11.05 3.65 4.60
C LYS A 73 10.78 4.46 5.86
N LYS A 74 11.27 4.02 7.01
CA LYS A 74 11.08 4.71 8.28
C LYS A 74 11.67 6.12 8.29
N ASN A 75 12.77 6.37 7.59
CA ASN A 75 13.32 7.74 7.52
C ASN A 75 12.43 8.65 6.68
N LEU A 76 11.99 8.21 5.51
CA LEU A 76 11.12 8.99 4.65
C LEU A 76 9.73 9.22 5.26
N GLU A 77 9.12 8.20 5.87
CA GLU A 77 7.80 8.29 6.52
C GLU A 77 7.78 9.12 7.81
N LYS A 78 8.94 9.51 8.37
CA LYS A 78 8.98 10.51 9.46
C LYS A 78 8.57 11.89 9.01
N ARG A 79 8.66 12.18 7.71
CA ARG A 79 8.33 13.48 7.18
C ARG A 79 6.81 13.63 7.03
N SER A 80 6.28 14.80 7.36
CA SER A 80 4.84 15.06 7.32
C SER A 80 4.26 15.21 5.90
N ASP A 81 5.13 15.48 4.93
CA ASP A 81 4.85 15.60 3.49
C ASP A 81 4.84 14.24 2.77
N VAL A 82 5.32 13.17 3.41
CA VAL A 82 5.27 11.80 2.89
C VAL A 82 4.01 11.09 3.38
N VAL A 83 3.33 10.39 2.46
CA VAL A 83 2.11 9.62 2.74
C VAL A 83 2.42 8.14 2.84
N ALA A 84 3.20 7.61 1.91
CA ALA A 84 3.57 6.20 1.86
C ALA A 84 4.92 6.00 1.17
N VAL A 85 5.63 4.95 1.58
CA VAL A 85 6.86 4.51 0.90
C VAL A 85 6.81 3.01 0.64
N GLU A 86 6.98 2.66 -0.63
CA GLU A 86 6.91 1.30 -1.14
C GLU A 86 8.21 0.93 -1.83
N LEU A 87 8.57 -0.35 -1.75
CA LEU A 87 9.69 -0.87 -2.51
C LEU A 87 9.23 -1.04 -3.96
N ALA A 88 10.03 -0.59 -4.93
CA ALA A 88 9.74 -0.84 -6.34
C ALA A 88 9.69 -2.36 -6.62
N PRO A 89 9.03 -2.80 -7.70
CA PRO A 89 8.97 -4.22 -8.06
C PRO A 89 10.37 -4.85 -8.13
N GLN A 90 10.50 -6.01 -7.47
CA GLN A 90 11.70 -6.85 -7.47
C GLN A 90 11.48 -8.04 -8.39
N LYS A 91 12.57 -8.63 -8.90
CA LYS A 91 12.50 -9.86 -9.71
C LYS A 91 12.36 -11.11 -8.84
N GLU A 92 12.92 -11.08 -7.63
CA GLU A 92 13.02 -12.21 -6.73
C GLU A 92 12.57 -11.83 -5.32
N ASP A 93 11.77 -12.68 -4.68
CA ASP A 93 11.31 -12.45 -3.32
C ASP A 93 12.46 -12.52 -2.30
N GLY A 94 12.48 -11.56 -1.37
CA GLY A 94 13.48 -11.53 -0.30
C GLY A 94 14.88 -11.11 -0.77
N ILE A 95 15.02 -10.53 -1.97
CA ILE A 95 16.24 -9.92 -2.49
C ILE A 95 15.91 -8.51 -2.99
N ILE A 96 16.83 -7.56 -2.82
CA ILE A 96 16.73 -6.24 -3.46
C ILE A 96 17.64 -6.22 -4.67
N ASP A 97 17.08 -6.45 -5.85
CA ASP A 97 17.76 -6.38 -7.15
C ASP A 97 17.47 -5.08 -7.90
N ASN A 98 16.40 -4.38 -7.51
CA ASN A 98 16.04 -3.06 -7.97
C ASN A 98 16.00 -2.11 -6.76
N PRO A 99 17.11 -1.42 -6.44
CA PRO A 99 17.22 -0.56 -5.25
C PRO A 99 16.51 0.77 -5.46
N GLN A 100 15.21 0.72 -5.74
CA GLN A 100 14.34 1.87 -5.94
C GLN A 100 13.17 1.83 -4.96
N VAL A 101 12.78 2.99 -4.49
CA VAL A 101 11.59 3.18 -3.66
C VAL A 101 10.64 4.15 -4.34
N ILE A 102 9.35 3.86 -4.22
CA ILE A 102 8.27 4.71 -4.71
C ILE A 102 7.75 5.47 -3.50
N VAL A 103 7.82 6.79 -3.56
CA VAL A 103 7.39 7.69 -2.49
C VAL A 103 6.10 8.37 -2.94
N THR A 104 5.01 8.14 -2.23
CA THR A 104 3.78 8.91 -2.37
C THR A 104 3.81 10.07 -1.39
N TYR A 105 3.59 11.29 -1.88
CA TYR A 105 3.77 12.51 -1.10
C TYR A 105 2.68 13.55 -1.39
N LYS A 106 2.55 14.52 -0.49
CA LYS A 106 1.65 15.67 -0.57
C LYS A 106 2.34 16.84 -1.28
N GLN A 107 1.56 17.83 -1.72
CA GLN A 107 2.14 19.07 -2.24
C GLN A 107 3.18 19.69 -1.27
N GLY A 108 4.26 20.22 -1.84
CA GLY A 108 5.36 20.81 -1.07
C GLY A 108 6.48 19.82 -0.70
N PHE A 109 6.42 18.58 -1.19
CA PHE A 109 7.52 17.64 -1.03
C PHE A 109 8.81 18.14 -1.66
N ASP A 110 9.88 18.14 -0.86
CA ASP A 110 11.22 18.51 -1.29
C ASP A 110 12.09 17.25 -1.41
N ALA A 111 12.37 16.87 -2.67
CA ALA A 111 13.16 15.70 -3.01
C ALA A 111 14.63 15.83 -2.59
N GLU A 112 15.21 17.03 -2.64
CA GLU A 112 16.61 17.25 -2.24
C GLU A 112 16.77 17.07 -0.73
N GLN A 113 15.82 17.57 0.06
CA GLN A 113 15.82 17.31 1.50
C GLN A 113 15.59 15.83 1.82
N ALA A 114 14.78 15.13 1.02
CA ALA A 114 14.56 13.69 1.22
C ALA A 114 15.85 12.91 0.96
N ILE A 115 16.57 13.27 -0.10
CA ILE A 115 17.91 12.74 -0.40
C ILE A 115 18.87 13.05 0.74
N ALA A 116 18.99 14.30 1.17
CA ALA A 116 19.89 14.69 2.26
C ALA A 116 19.60 13.94 3.56
N GLN A 117 18.33 13.67 3.87
CA GLN A 117 17.94 12.87 5.02
C GLN A 117 18.37 11.39 4.88
N LEU A 118 18.27 10.82 3.68
CA LEU A 118 18.74 9.47 3.40
C LEU A 118 20.27 9.38 3.49
N GLU A 119 20.99 10.37 2.97
CA GLU A 119 22.45 10.46 3.08
C GLU A 119 22.90 10.56 4.53
N ALA A 120 22.23 11.39 5.35
CA ALA A 120 22.51 11.48 6.78
C ALA A 120 22.24 10.17 7.54
N ALA A 121 21.38 9.29 7.01
CA ALA A 121 21.13 7.96 7.54
C ALA A 121 22.10 6.89 7.00
N GLY A 122 23.06 7.26 6.14
CA GLY A 122 24.06 6.37 5.56
C GLY A 122 23.71 5.82 4.17
N PHE A 123 22.62 6.27 3.55
CA PHE A 123 22.21 5.86 2.20
C PHE A 123 22.72 6.85 1.15
N THR A 124 24.04 6.89 0.98
CA THR A 124 24.72 7.82 0.07
C THR A 124 24.40 7.54 -1.40
N GLY A 125 24.42 8.59 -2.23
CA GLY A 125 24.16 8.45 -3.68
C GLY A 125 22.69 8.25 -4.04
N SER A 126 21.79 8.52 -3.09
CA SER A 126 20.35 8.50 -3.33
C SER A 126 19.96 9.60 -4.32
N THR A 127 19.14 9.27 -5.32
CA THR A 127 18.77 10.20 -6.40
C THR A 127 17.33 10.02 -6.85
N VAL A 128 16.79 11.03 -7.51
CA VAL A 128 15.52 10.93 -8.22
C VAL A 128 15.72 10.15 -9.52
N ALA A 129 14.97 9.06 -9.70
CA ALA A 129 15.02 8.25 -10.90
C ALA A 129 14.00 8.72 -11.94
N GLN A 130 12.73 8.88 -11.54
CA GLN A 130 11.61 9.26 -12.42
C GLN A 130 10.53 9.97 -11.60
N ASN A 131 10.01 11.07 -12.14
CA ASN A 131 8.95 11.90 -11.56
C ASN A 131 7.71 11.86 -12.48
#